data_AF-A0A379GCU8-F1
#
_entry.id   AF-A0A379GCU8-F1
#
_cell.length_a   1.000
_cell.length_b   1.000
_cell.length_c   1.000
_cell.angle_alpha   90.00
_cell.angle_beta   90.00
_cell.angle_gamma   90.00
#
_symmetry.space_group_name_H-M   'P 1'
#
loop_
_entity.id
_entity.type
_entity.pdbx_description
1 polymer ?
#
loop_
_entity_poly.entity_id
_entity_poly.type
_entity_poly.pdbx_seq_one_letter_code
_entity_poly.pdbx_strand_id
1 'polypeptide(L)'
;MKNNTDFRFILVMRKSRLQELIERFNTWSQAKFYLEHNHVEVTDYLNEHNLYQKQLTEAELILKSFGRFQLLERGLLPSYQFSSHDIVVVIGQDGLVANTLKYLNQQPVIAINPDPSRWDGKLLPFEIGQLKEIIINTINHKMPFNSVTFAQAKNQ
;
A
#
# COMPACT_ATOMS: atom_id res chain seq x y z
N MET A 1 -15.17 -28.12 -1.01
CA MET A 1 -14.41 -26.92 -0.60
C MET A 1 -13.59 -26.51 -1.81
N LYS A 2 -13.94 -25.42 -2.51
CA LYS A 2 -13.17 -24.98 -3.69
C LYS A 2 -11.79 -24.53 -3.20
N ASN A 3 -10.74 -25.10 -3.77
CA ASN A 3 -9.37 -24.75 -3.43
C ASN A 3 -9.16 -23.25 -3.70
N ASN A 4 -8.91 -22.47 -2.65
CA ASN A 4 -8.73 -21.02 -2.71
C ASN A 4 -7.39 -20.60 -3.37
N THR A 5 -6.79 -21.48 -4.18
CA THR A 5 -5.41 -21.38 -4.69
C THR A 5 -5.24 -20.56 -5.97
N ASP A 6 -6.32 -20.08 -6.60
CA ASP A 6 -6.18 -19.35 -7.88
C ASP A 6 -5.77 -17.88 -7.71
N PHE A 7 -6.15 -17.23 -6.60
CA PHE A 7 -5.86 -15.82 -6.41
C PHE A 7 -4.41 -15.57 -6.01
N ARG A 8 -3.83 -14.53 -6.62
CA ARG A 8 -2.54 -13.97 -6.23
C ARG A 8 -2.75 -12.56 -5.69
N PHE A 9 -2.32 -12.33 -4.47
CA PHE A 9 -2.41 -11.05 -3.78
C PHE A 9 -1.11 -10.27 -3.96
N ILE A 10 -1.20 -9.09 -4.55
CA ILE A 10 -0.07 -8.18 -4.74
C ILE A 10 -0.19 -7.03 -3.75
N LEU A 11 0.63 -7.05 -2.70
CA LEU A 11 0.70 -5.96 -1.73
C LEU A 11 1.68 -4.90 -2.22
N VAL A 12 1.15 -3.76 -2.66
CA VAL A 12 1.92 -2.60 -3.11
C VAL A 12 2.17 -1.67 -1.92
N MET A 13 3.43 -1.35 -1.73
CA MET A 13 3.90 -0.47 -0.66
C MET A 13 4.92 0.54 -1.20
N ARG A 14 5.24 1.56 -0.40
CA ARG A 14 6.42 2.40 -0.63
C ARG A 14 7.26 2.40 0.63
N LYS A 15 8.52 2.79 0.51
CA LYS A 15 9.36 3.01 1.67
C LYS A 15 8.75 4.09 2.57
N SER A 16 8.85 3.87 3.88
CA SER A 16 8.55 4.91 4.87
C SER A 16 9.56 6.06 4.74
N ARG A 17 9.19 7.25 5.23
CA ARG A 17 10.11 8.41 5.26
C ARG A 17 11.43 8.08 5.96
N LEU A 18 11.38 7.26 7.02
CA LEU A 18 12.56 6.79 7.72
C LEU A 18 13.49 5.95 6.81
N GLN A 19 12.93 5.00 6.07
CA GLN A 19 13.70 4.16 5.15
C GLN A 19 14.31 4.99 4.01
N GLU A 20 13.54 5.89 3.41
CA GLU A 20 14.05 6.81 2.38
C GLU A 20 15.18 7.69 2.91
N LEU A 21 15.09 8.11 4.18
CA LEU A 21 16.12 8.92 4.82
C LEU A 21 17.41 8.11 5.06
N ILE A 22 17.29 6.88 5.55
CA ILE A 22 18.45 5.98 5.73
C ILE A 22 19.10 5.66 4.38
N GLU A 23 18.33 5.46 3.32
CA GLU A 23 18.88 5.26 1.98
C GLU A 23 19.61 6.48 1.44
N ARG A 24 19.09 7.69 1.69
CA ARG A 24 19.76 8.93 1.29
C ARG A 24 21.08 9.14 2.03
N PHE A 25 21.12 8.80 3.32
CA PHE A 25 22.26 9.08 4.19
C PHE A 25 23.11 7.85 4.52
N ASN A 26 22.85 6.70 3.93
CA ASN A 26 23.50 5.39 4.14
C ASN A 26 23.38 4.78 5.55
N THR A 27 23.25 5.59 6.61
CA THR A 27 23.17 5.11 8.00
C THR A 27 22.07 5.80 8.79
N TRP A 28 21.54 5.11 9.80
CA TRP A 28 20.62 5.71 10.76
C TRP A 28 21.23 6.89 11.50
N SER A 29 22.49 6.80 11.92
CA SER A 29 23.16 7.88 12.65
C SER A 29 23.21 9.18 11.85
N GLN A 30 23.53 9.11 10.55
CA GLN A 30 23.57 10.28 9.67
C GLN A 30 22.16 10.83 9.36
N ALA A 31 21.19 9.93 9.14
CA ALA A 31 19.78 10.30 8.98
C ALA A 31 19.22 11.02 10.22
N LYS A 32 19.50 10.49 11.41
CA LYS A 32 19.10 11.07 12.69
C LYS A 32 19.72 12.46 12.90
N PHE A 33 21.03 12.58 12.68
CA PHE A 33 21.73 13.87 12.75
C PHE A 33 21.09 14.91 11.82
N TYR A 34 20.74 14.52 10.59
CA TYR A 34 20.04 15.40 9.66
C TYR A 34 18.69 15.89 10.20
N LEU A 35 17.87 15.02 10.80
CA LEU A 35 16.58 15.44 11.37
C LEU A 35 16.78 16.44 12.52
N GLU A 36 17.70 16.13 13.44
CA GLU A 36 18.00 16.99 14.59
C GLU A 36 18.51 18.38 14.15
N HIS A 37 19.36 18.45 13.12
CA HIS A 37 19.88 19.71 12.57
C HIS A 37 18.82 20.55 11.84
N ASN A 38 17.73 19.92 11.39
CA ASN A 38 16.61 20.61 10.75
C ASN A 38 15.44 20.83 11.73
N HIS A 39 15.66 20.67 13.05
CA HIS A 39 14.63 20.81 14.08
C HIS A 39 13.39 19.93 13.85
N VAL A 40 13.59 18.74 13.30
CA VAL A 40 12.53 17.76 13.04
C VAL A 40 12.52 16.71 14.15
N GLU A 41 11.32 16.44 14.69
CA GLU A 41 11.13 15.42 15.72
C GLU A 41 11.39 14.01 15.19
N VAL A 42 12.47 13.38 15.69
CA VAL A 42 12.89 12.03 15.29
C VAL A 42 11.83 10.98 15.64
N THR A 43 11.14 11.17 16.77
CA THR A 43 10.10 10.26 17.27
C THR A 43 8.90 10.17 16.32
N ASP A 44 8.58 11.25 15.60
CA ASP A 44 7.52 11.26 14.60
C ASP A 44 7.79 10.24 13.48
N TYR A 45 9.01 10.24 12.95
CA TYR A 45 9.45 9.32 11.89
C TYR A 45 9.48 7.87 12.36
N LEU A 46 9.93 7.63 13.60
CA LEU A 46 9.96 6.30 14.20
C LEU A 46 8.56 5.76 14.42
N ASN A 47 7.64 6.57 14.95
CA ASN A 47 6.26 6.18 15.19
C ASN A 47 5.52 5.90 13.88
N GLU A 48 5.67 6.77 12.87
CA GLU A 48 5.14 6.56 11.53
C GLU A 48 5.68 5.25 10.93
N HIS A 49 7.01 5.03 11.00
CA HIS A 49 7.63 3.80 10.48
C HIS A 49 7.10 2.55 11.18
N ASN A 50 7.09 2.54 12.51
CA ASN A 50 6.68 1.38 13.29
C ASN A 50 5.21 1.02 13.04
N LEU A 51 4.33 2.02 12.99
CA LEU A 51 2.93 1.81 12.64
C LEU A 51 2.82 1.25 11.22
N TYR A 52 3.49 1.88 10.25
CA TYR A 52 3.46 1.43 8.85
C TYR A 52 3.96 -0.02 8.68
N GLN A 53 5.08 -0.38 9.31
CA GLN A 53 5.60 -1.76 9.27
C GLN A 53 4.62 -2.75 9.90
N LYS A 54 4.00 -2.40 11.03
CA LYS A 54 2.99 -3.24 11.66
C LYS A 54 1.82 -3.52 10.71
N GLN A 55 1.34 -2.49 10.01
CA GLN A 55 0.24 -2.59 9.03
C GLN A 55 0.62 -3.50 7.85
N LEU A 56 1.85 -3.38 7.34
CA LEU A 56 2.37 -4.27 6.28
C LEU A 56 2.46 -5.73 6.74
N THR A 57 2.99 -5.97 7.94
CA THR A 57 3.08 -7.33 8.51
C THR A 57 1.70 -7.95 8.70
N GLU A 58 0.74 -7.18 9.24
CA GLU A 58 -0.64 -7.65 9.42
C GLU A 58 -1.31 -7.98 8.08
N ALA A 59 -1.14 -7.12 7.07
CA ALA A 59 -1.65 -7.37 5.74
C ALA A 59 -1.03 -8.61 5.09
N GLU A 60 0.28 -8.78 5.19
CA GLU A 60 0.98 -9.95 4.66
C GLU A 60 0.43 -11.25 5.26
N LEU A 61 0.26 -11.29 6.59
CA LEU A 61 -0.30 -12.46 7.28
C LEU A 61 -1.73 -12.76 6.81
N ILE A 62 -2.56 -11.73 6.69
CA ILE A 62 -3.94 -11.86 6.19
C ILE A 62 -3.90 -12.42 4.76
N LEU A 63 -3.17 -11.77 3.84
CA LEU A 63 -3.17 -12.12 2.42
C LEU A 63 -2.63 -13.53 2.16
N LYS A 64 -1.57 -13.94 2.86
CA LYS A 64 -1.02 -15.30 2.78
C LYS A 64 -2.03 -16.38 3.22
N SER A 65 -2.97 -16.05 4.10
CA SER A 65 -4.03 -16.99 4.50
C SER A 65 -5.09 -17.23 3.41
N PHE A 66 -5.17 -16.36 2.40
CA PHE A 66 -6.15 -16.45 1.31
C PHE A 66 -5.59 -16.97 -0.01
N GLY A 67 -4.29 -16.88 -0.26
CA GLY A 67 -3.69 -17.33 -1.52
C GLY A 67 -2.21 -17.01 -1.67
N ARG A 68 -1.72 -17.03 -2.92
CA ARG A 68 -0.33 -16.67 -3.22
C ARG A 68 -0.09 -15.20 -2.89
N PHE A 69 1.07 -14.87 -2.36
CA PHE A 69 1.40 -13.52 -1.91
C PHE A 69 2.66 -12.99 -2.60
N GLN A 70 2.62 -11.72 -2.99
CA GLN A 70 3.77 -10.98 -3.47
C GLN A 70 3.77 -9.58 -2.85
N LEU A 71 4.90 -9.20 -2.22
CA LEU A 71 5.17 -7.81 -1.85
C LEU A 71 5.79 -7.08 -3.03
N LEU A 72 5.28 -5.90 -3.36
CA LEU A 72 5.75 -5.08 -4.47
C LEU A 72 6.04 -3.66 -3.98
N GLU A 73 7.31 -3.27 -4.00
CA GLU A 73 7.70 -1.90 -3.73
C GLU A 73 7.36 -1.02 -4.93
N ARG A 74 6.88 0.20 -4.68
CA ARG A 74 6.41 1.16 -5.71
C ARG A 74 7.40 1.33 -6.86
N GLY A 75 8.70 1.38 -6.58
CA GLY A 75 9.74 1.52 -7.60
C GLY A 75 9.75 0.40 -8.66
N LEU A 76 9.15 -0.74 -8.36
CA LEU A 76 9.08 -1.92 -9.24
C LEU A 76 7.77 -2.00 -10.05
N LEU A 77 6.79 -1.13 -9.78
CA LEU A 77 5.52 -1.10 -10.52
C LEU A 77 5.71 -1.00 -12.06
N PRO A 78 6.61 -0.16 -12.61
CA PRO A 78 6.72 0.01 -14.05
C PRO A 78 7.13 -1.25 -14.81
N SER A 79 7.82 -2.18 -14.14
CA SER A 79 8.30 -3.44 -14.73
C SER A 79 7.47 -4.66 -14.30
N TYR A 80 6.51 -4.48 -13.40
CA TYR A 80 5.73 -5.59 -12.87
C TYR A 80 4.61 -6.00 -13.84
N GLN A 81 4.49 -7.31 -14.08
CA GLN A 81 3.45 -7.87 -14.93
C GLN A 81 2.32 -8.46 -14.08
N PHE A 82 1.21 -7.74 -14.04
CA PHE A 82 -0.02 -8.19 -13.38
C PHE A 82 -0.72 -9.26 -14.22
N SER A 83 -1.25 -10.28 -13.54
CA SER A 83 -2.12 -11.29 -14.14
C SER A 83 -3.59 -10.86 -14.03
N SER A 84 -4.47 -11.49 -14.81
CA SER A 84 -5.92 -11.27 -14.70
C SER A 84 -6.53 -11.78 -13.38
N HIS A 85 -5.82 -12.62 -12.64
CA HIS A 85 -6.26 -13.19 -11.36
C HIS A 85 -5.62 -12.49 -10.15
N ASP A 86 -4.92 -11.38 -10.38
CA ASP A 86 -4.30 -10.61 -9.31
C ASP A 86 -5.33 -9.74 -8.60
N ILE A 87 -5.30 -9.77 -7.27
CA ILE A 87 -5.98 -8.82 -6.41
C ILE A 87 -4.90 -7.92 -5.82
N VAL A 88 -5.00 -6.62 -6.08
CA VAL A 88 -3.98 -5.65 -5.68
C VAL A 88 -4.43 -4.97 -4.40
N VAL A 89 -3.57 -5.02 -3.39
CA VAL A 89 -3.77 -4.32 -2.11
C VAL A 89 -2.72 -3.23 -2.02
N VAL A 90 -3.12 -2.00 -1.77
CA VAL A 90 -2.22 -0.85 -1.67
C VAL A 90 -2.25 -0.34 -0.24
N ILE A 91 -1.09 -0.29 0.42
CA ILE A 91 -0.95 0.28 1.78
C ILE A 91 -0.11 1.55 1.67
N GLY A 92 -0.77 2.70 1.68
CA GLY A 92 -0.12 4.00 1.55
C GLY A 92 -1.08 5.14 1.25
N GLN A 93 -0.53 6.34 1.04
CA GLN A 93 -1.29 7.55 0.73
C GLN A 93 -1.97 7.52 -0.65
N ASP A 94 -2.93 8.42 -0.89
CA ASP A 94 -3.66 8.62 -2.16
C ASP A 94 -2.76 8.57 -3.41
N GLY A 95 -1.59 9.21 -3.35
CA GLY A 95 -0.63 9.25 -4.46
C GLY A 95 -0.08 7.88 -4.84
N LEU A 96 0.06 6.93 -3.90
CA LEU A 96 0.47 5.56 -4.19
C LEU A 96 -0.66 4.81 -4.89
N VAL A 97 -1.89 4.94 -4.42
CA VAL A 97 -3.08 4.30 -5.02
C VAL A 97 -3.25 4.75 -6.47
N ALA A 98 -3.26 6.07 -6.70
CA ALA A 98 -3.35 6.64 -8.03
C ALA A 98 -2.16 6.26 -8.92
N ASN A 99 -0.98 6.03 -8.36
CA ASN A 99 0.17 5.57 -9.14
C ASN A 99 0.03 4.09 -9.55
N THR A 100 -0.40 3.23 -8.63
CA THR A 100 -0.64 1.80 -8.88
C THR A 100 -1.70 1.60 -9.95
N LEU A 101 -2.82 2.31 -9.86
CA LEU A 101 -3.94 2.19 -10.80
C LEU A 101 -3.54 2.44 -12.28
N LYS A 102 -2.45 3.16 -12.55
CA LYS A 102 -1.95 3.40 -13.93
C LYS A 102 -1.40 2.15 -14.61
N TYR A 103 -1.02 1.14 -13.83
CA TYR A 103 -0.37 -0.09 -14.32
C TYR A 103 -1.34 -1.28 -14.35
N LEU A 104 -2.58 -1.08 -13.90
CA LEU A 104 -3.57 -2.13 -13.81
C LEU A 104 -4.52 -2.06 -15.01
N ASN A 105 -4.90 -3.24 -15.47
CA ASN A 105 -5.91 -3.44 -16.49
C ASN A 105 -6.99 -4.37 -15.91
N GLN A 106 -7.93 -3.77 -15.17
CA GLN A 106 -9.12 -4.41 -14.58
C GLN A 106 -8.88 -5.25 -13.32
N GLN A 107 -7.66 -5.35 -12.80
CA GLN A 107 -7.43 -5.98 -11.49
C GLN A 107 -8.19 -5.22 -10.38
N PRO A 108 -8.88 -5.93 -9.46
CA PRO A 108 -9.43 -5.32 -8.25
C PRO A 108 -8.34 -4.63 -7.42
N VAL A 109 -8.65 -3.45 -6.90
CA VAL A 109 -7.76 -2.68 -6.01
C VAL A 109 -8.43 -2.45 -4.66
N ILE A 110 -7.74 -2.82 -3.60
CA ILE A 110 -8.10 -2.54 -2.21
C ILE A 110 -7.08 -1.53 -1.68
N ALA A 111 -7.51 -0.30 -1.44
CA ALA A 111 -6.67 0.76 -0.89
C ALA A 111 -6.89 0.88 0.62
N ILE A 112 -5.81 0.70 1.39
CA ILE A 112 -5.81 0.76 2.85
C ILE A 112 -5.05 2.00 3.30
N ASN A 113 -5.66 2.78 4.19
CA ASN A 113 -5.02 3.86 4.92
C ASN A 113 -4.16 3.29 6.06
N PRO A 114 -2.82 3.43 6.02
CA PRO A 114 -1.97 2.91 7.10
C PRO A 114 -1.98 3.77 8.37
N ASP A 115 -2.38 5.04 8.27
CA ASP A 115 -2.46 5.97 9.41
C ASP A 115 -3.54 7.04 9.17
N PRO A 116 -4.82 6.74 9.49
CA PRO A 116 -5.94 7.66 9.33
C PRO A 116 -5.80 8.96 10.14
N SER A 117 -5.02 8.94 11.23
CA SER A 117 -4.78 10.14 12.04
C SER A 117 -3.87 11.15 11.33
N ARG A 118 -3.05 10.67 10.38
CA ARG A 118 -2.13 11.49 9.59
C ARG A 118 -2.64 11.83 8.21
N TRP A 119 -3.46 10.96 7.61
CA TRP A 119 -3.88 11.09 6.21
C TRP A 119 -5.40 11.02 6.07
N ASP A 120 -5.98 12.12 5.59
CA ASP A 120 -7.43 12.28 5.36
C ASP A 120 -8.02 11.27 4.35
N GLY A 121 -7.18 10.74 3.45
CA GLY A 121 -7.46 9.53 2.67
C GLY A 121 -8.66 9.60 1.71
N LYS A 122 -8.71 10.58 0.80
CA LYS A 122 -9.83 10.71 -0.16
C LYS A 122 -9.99 9.48 -1.06
N LEU A 123 -8.90 8.77 -1.34
CA LEU A 123 -8.90 7.52 -2.12
C LEU A 123 -8.67 6.29 -1.22
N LEU A 124 -8.72 6.43 0.11
CA LEU A 124 -8.43 5.36 1.09
C LEU A 124 -9.70 5.02 1.89
N PRO A 125 -10.63 4.27 1.31
CA PRO A 125 -11.91 3.98 1.95
C PRO A 125 -11.83 2.97 3.10
N PHE A 126 -10.67 2.37 3.35
CA PHE A 126 -10.52 1.23 4.26
C PHE A 126 -9.31 1.33 5.19
N GLU A 127 -9.44 0.73 6.36
CA GLU A 127 -8.38 0.51 7.35
C GLU A 127 -7.98 -0.98 7.40
N ILE A 128 -6.82 -1.29 7.98
CA ILE A 128 -6.30 -2.67 8.01
C ILE A 128 -7.23 -3.67 8.68
N GLY A 129 -7.95 -3.24 9.73
CA GLY A 129 -8.88 -4.10 10.46
C GLY A 129 -10.03 -4.61 9.59
N GLN A 130 -10.31 -3.93 8.48
CA GLN A 130 -11.35 -4.29 7.52
C GLN A 130 -10.83 -5.20 6.39
N LEU A 131 -9.50 -5.31 6.21
CA LEU A 131 -8.88 -5.96 5.05
C LEU A 131 -9.39 -7.39 4.83
N LYS A 132 -9.50 -8.18 5.91
CA LYS A 132 -9.97 -9.57 5.84
C LYS A 132 -11.38 -9.67 5.25
N GLU A 133 -12.29 -8.84 5.73
CA GLU A 133 -13.68 -8.82 5.25
C GLU A 133 -13.76 -8.38 3.79
N ILE A 134 -13.01 -7.34 3.43
CA ILE A 134 -12.96 -6.80 2.06
C ILE A 134 -12.42 -7.85 1.09
N ILE A 135 -11.37 -8.60 1.46
CA ILE A 135 -10.85 -9.70 0.64
C ILE A 135 -11.93 -10.75 0.39
N ILE A 136 -12.63 -11.18 1.45
CA ILE A 136 -13.72 -12.16 1.33
C ILE A 136 -14.80 -11.64 0.39
N ASN A 137 -15.19 -10.38 0.52
CA ASN A 137 -16.22 -9.78 -0.34
C ASN A 137 -15.75 -9.61 -1.79
N THR A 138 -14.46 -9.31 -1.99
CA THR A 138 -13.84 -9.16 -3.32
C THR A 138 -13.77 -10.51 -4.04
N ILE A 139 -13.30 -11.56 -3.36
CA ILE A 139 -13.23 -12.93 -3.90
C ILE A 139 -14.63 -13.45 -4.28
N ASN A 140 -15.64 -13.12 -3.48
CA ASN A 140 -17.01 -13.55 -3.72
C ASN A 140 -17.78 -12.67 -4.73
N HIS A 141 -17.13 -11.67 -5.34
CA HIS A 141 -17.75 -10.70 -6.25
C HIS A 141 -18.96 -9.96 -5.65
N LYS A 142 -18.94 -9.70 -4.34
CA LYS A 142 -20.04 -9.07 -3.60
C LYS A 142 -19.87 -7.57 -3.37
N MET A 143 -18.76 -6.97 -3.80
CA MET A 143 -18.56 -5.52 -3.67
C MET A 143 -18.91 -4.79 -4.97
N PRO A 144 -19.65 -3.66 -4.91
CA PRO A 144 -19.79 -2.77 -6.05
C PRO A 144 -18.41 -2.17 -6.39
N PHE A 145 -17.96 -2.38 -7.62
CA PHE A 145 -16.73 -1.76 -8.11
C PHE A 145 -17.02 -0.30 -8.45
N ASN A 146 -16.43 0.63 -7.70
CA ASN A 146 -16.38 2.02 -8.12
C ASN A 146 -15.27 2.15 -9.17
N SER A 147 -15.64 2.44 -10.42
CA SER A 147 -14.69 2.81 -11.45
C SER A 147 -14.07 4.16 -11.11
N VAL A 148 -12.85 4.15 -10.55
CA VAL A 148 -12.07 5.38 -10.40
C VAL A 148 -11.63 5.82 -11.80
N THR A 149 -12.45 6.66 -12.43
CA THR A 149 -12.08 7.28 -13.70
C THR A 149 -11.03 8.33 -13.36
N PHE A 150 -9.79 8.12 -13.79
CA PHE A 150 -8.74 9.13 -13.65
C PHE A 150 -9.23 10.43 -14.29
N ALA A 151 -9.46 11.47 -13.49
CA ALA A 151 -9.63 12.81 -14.02
C ALA A 151 -8.30 13.22 -14.64
N GLN A 152 -8.26 13.24 -15.97
CA GLN A 152 -7.13 13.72 -16.73
C GLN A 152 -7.00 15.23 -16.44
N ALA A 153 -6.00 15.64 -15.65
CA ALA A 153 -5.64 17.04 -15.57
C ALA A 153 -5.06 17.46 -16.93
N LYS A 154 -5.84 18.18 -17.73
CA LYS A 154 -5.30 18.95 -18.84
C LYS A 154 -4.50 20.10 -18.24
N ASN A 155 -3.18 20.01 -18.28
CA ASN A 155 -2.34 21.18 -18.10
C ASN A 155 -2.67 22.15 -19.24
N GLN A 156 -3.12 23.35 -18.88
CA GLN A 156 -3.21 24.50 -19.79
C GLN A 156 -1.84 25.13 -19.97
#